data_AF-A0A2E5TWU9-F1
#
_entry.id   AF-A0A2E5TWU9-F1
#
_cell.length_a   1.000
_cell.length_b   1.000
_cell.length_c   1.000
_cell.angle_alpha   90.00
_cell.angle_beta   90.00
_cell.angle_gamma   90.00
#
_symmetry.space_group_name_H-M   'P 1'
#
loop_
_entity.id
_entity.type
_entity.pdbx_description
1 polymer ?
#
loop_
_entity_poly.entity_id
_entity_poly.type
_entity_poly.pdbx_seq_one_letter_code
_entity_poly.pdbx_strand_id
1 'polypeptide(L)'
;MRGLQGKSNQKAGAKKLSSGPPRERGIALLVVLIFMIVLVVMAAAFAINMEVEAKLARKADSGTELEWVCRSAVELSKYILSQQAANTQEPYDSLSQSWAGGPGSTNGFNLFFDSLNLTNSTWAPGTVLGLMFPEDSVVTAEQQAKLEDVRENWRCSVQIVDMERRFNINRAAGKEMGRTPLQRAFDMMGVDISLTPYLVDAIFDWCDKDDNIGVNGVESEYYENLLPVGYRAKNGPIDDLRELLLIKDITPEMYWGSAENSLAAGTAPTPLEEGAESLNYNYALVDLFTPLSAGYININTAPAEVLQLAPMPGDPVVTADEIIRVRSGLDGIDGTYDDEPFDNVRQLQQVQAYAASPTWLADAGRYFSVRSSTFEVKVTASVRGQERIFVAVLRRKSATEIEILYTYWES
;
A
#
# COMPACT_ATOMS: atom_id res chain seq x y z
N MET A 1 64.02 49.00 -54.99
CA MET A 1 65.48 49.01 -55.25
C MET A 1 65.93 47.64 -55.74
N ARG A 2 66.42 47.58 -56.99
CA ARG A 2 67.62 46.85 -57.46
C ARG A 2 67.86 45.46 -56.83
N GLY A 3 67.70 44.37 -57.57
CA GLY A 3 68.68 43.88 -58.55
C GLY A 3 69.24 42.56 -58.00
N LEU A 4 69.58 41.51 -58.73
CA LEU A 4 70.14 41.40 -60.08
C LEU A 4 69.92 39.97 -60.59
N GLN A 5 69.82 39.87 -61.91
CA GLN A 5 69.95 38.67 -62.71
C GLN A 5 71.36 38.06 -62.60
N GLY A 6 71.47 36.75 -62.81
CA GLY A 6 72.75 36.08 -63.06
C GLY A 6 72.56 34.69 -63.69
N LYS A 7 72.60 34.64 -65.02
CA LYS A 7 72.63 33.44 -65.88
C LYS A 7 73.92 32.62 -65.67
N SER A 8 73.89 31.31 -65.91
CA SER A 8 74.66 30.69 -67.02
C SER A 8 74.48 29.17 -67.11
N ASN A 9 74.49 28.71 -68.37
CA ASN A 9 74.45 27.34 -68.87
C ASN A 9 75.74 26.56 -68.60
N GLN A 10 75.67 25.22 -68.48
CA GLN A 10 76.22 24.29 -69.49
C GLN A 10 75.92 22.80 -69.20
N LYS A 11 75.77 22.06 -70.31
CA LYS A 11 75.41 20.64 -70.44
C LYS A 11 76.56 19.70 -70.07
N ALA A 12 76.24 18.50 -69.55
CA ALA A 12 76.88 17.24 -69.93
C ALA A 12 76.11 15.99 -69.40
N GLY A 13 75.80 15.07 -70.32
CA GLY A 13 75.98 13.62 -70.19
C GLY A 13 75.35 12.79 -69.04
N ALA A 14 74.30 12.04 -69.41
CA ALA A 14 74.06 10.62 -69.10
C ALA A 14 73.96 10.09 -67.64
N LYS A 15 72.76 9.63 -67.25
CA LYS A 15 72.49 8.22 -66.89
C LYS A 15 70.99 7.97 -66.69
N LYS A 16 70.51 6.89 -67.31
CA LYS A 16 69.16 6.34 -67.17
C LYS A 16 69.02 5.80 -65.74
N LEU A 17 68.10 6.35 -64.95
CA LEU A 17 67.69 5.80 -63.66
C LEU A 17 66.16 5.67 -63.67
N SER A 18 65.71 4.42 -63.67
CA SER A 18 64.32 4.03 -63.51
C SER A 18 63.85 4.36 -62.09
N SER A 19 62.89 5.26 -61.96
CA SER A 19 62.09 5.41 -60.74
C SER A 19 60.76 4.67 -60.92
N GLY A 20 60.59 3.54 -60.23
CA GLY A 20 59.28 2.91 -60.06
C GLY A 20 58.35 3.79 -59.20
N PRO A 21 57.02 3.60 -59.27
CA PRO A 21 56.06 4.42 -58.54
C PRO A 21 56.21 4.21 -57.01
N PRO A 22 55.92 5.24 -56.18
CA PRO A 22 56.02 5.13 -54.74
C PRO A 22 55.00 4.12 -54.21
N ARG A 23 55.41 3.30 -53.24
CA ARG A 23 54.57 2.27 -52.61
C ARG A 23 53.61 2.92 -51.59
N GLU A 24 52.48 3.44 -52.05
CA GLU A 24 51.37 3.97 -51.21
C GLU A 24 50.43 2.89 -50.65
N ARG A 25 50.87 1.62 -50.55
CA ARG A 25 49.97 0.50 -50.19
C ARG A 25 49.88 0.21 -48.69
N GLY A 26 50.76 0.77 -47.86
CA GLY A 26 50.76 0.52 -46.40
C GLY A 26 49.91 1.51 -45.58
N ILE A 27 49.91 2.80 -45.95
CA ILE A 27 49.18 3.85 -45.23
C ILE A 27 47.67 3.74 -45.46
N ALA A 28 47.26 3.43 -46.69
CA ALA A 28 45.85 3.22 -47.02
C ALA A 28 45.22 2.11 -46.15
N LEU A 29 45.97 1.03 -45.87
CA LEU A 29 45.48 -0.09 -45.07
C LEU A 29 45.36 0.27 -43.58
N LEU A 30 46.28 1.08 -43.05
CA LEU A 30 46.20 1.64 -41.70
C LEU A 30 45.01 2.59 -41.53
N VAL A 31 44.77 3.47 -42.50
CA VAL A 31 43.63 4.39 -42.49
C VAL A 31 42.31 3.62 -42.54
N VAL A 32 42.22 2.61 -43.40
CA VAL A 32 41.02 1.74 -43.49
C VAL A 32 40.79 0.97 -42.19
N LEU A 33 41.84 0.44 -41.56
CA LEU A 33 41.72 -0.27 -40.29
C LEU A 33 41.23 0.64 -39.17
N ILE A 34 41.75 1.87 -39.08
CA ILE A 34 41.32 2.86 -38.10
C ILE A 34 39.85 3.25 -38.34
N PHE A 35 39.45 3.49 -39.60
CA PHE A 35 38.06 3.77 -39.94
C PHE A 35 37.12 2.60 -39.60
N MET A 36 37.53 1.36 -39.85
CA MET A 36 36.77 0.17 -39.45
C MET A 36 36.60 0.08 -37.94
N ILE A 37 37.67 0.31 -37.16
CA ILE A 37 37.60 0.30 -35.69
C ILE A 37 36.64 1.37 -35.19
N VAL A 38 36.72 2.59 -35.72
CA VAL A 38 35.83 3.70 -35.35
C VAL A 38 34.37 3.37 -35.70
N LEU A 39 34.10 2.82 -36.88
CA LEU A 39 32.76 2.40 -37.28
C LEU A 39 32.19 1.30 -36.38
N VAL A 40 33.01 0.31 -35.99
CA VAL A 40 32.59 -0.77 -35.09
C VAL A 40 32.27 -0.25 -33.69
N VAL A 41 33.12 0.64 -33.14
CA VAL A 41 32.87 1.25 -31.83
C VAL A 41 31.60 2.11 -31.85
N MET A 42 31.38 2.88 -32.92
CA MET A 42 30.19 3.71 -33.05
C MET A 42 28.92 2.86 -33.23
N ALA A 43 28.98 1.78 -34.01
CA ALA A 43 27.89 0.84 -34.16
C ALA A 43 27.55 0.12 -32.84
N ALA A 44 28.57 -0.26 -32.07
CA ALA A 44 28.38 -0.86 -30.74
C ALA A 44 27.74 0.13 -29.75
N ALA A 45 28.21 1.38 -29.72
CA ALA A 45 27.63 2.43 -28.88
C ALA A 45 26.16 2.71 -29.24
N PHE A 46 25.84 2.74 -30.54
CA PHE A 46 24.46 2.90 -31.01
C PHE A 46 23.58 1.72 -30.59
N ALA A 47 24.06 0.48 -30.73
CA ALA A 47 23.32 -0.71 -30.32
C ALA A 47 23.00 -0.72 -28.81
N ILE A 48 23.98 -0.35 -27.96
CA ILE A 48 23.79 -0.26 -26.51
C ILE A 48 22.74 0.80 -26.16
N ASN A 49 22.83 1.99 -26.76
CA ASN A 49 21.86 3.07 -26.52
C ASN A 49 20.45 2.68 -26.97
N MET A 50 20.30 2.05 -28.14
CA MET A 50 19.00 1.57 -28.62
C MET A 50 18.40 0.50 -27.71
N GLU A 51 19.20 -0.39 -27.12
CA GLU A 51 18.69 -1.41 -26.20
C GLU A 51 18.10 -0.76 -24.93
N VAL A 52 18.77 0.28 -24.41
CA VAL A 52 18.27 1.05 -23.27
C VAL A 52 17.00 1.80 -23.63
N GLU A 53 16.97 2.50 -24.77
CA GLU A 53 15.76 3.21 -25.24
C GLU A 53 14.59 2.25 -25.48
N ALA A 54 14.83 1.09 -26.10
CA ALA A 54 13.80 0.07 -26.32
C ALA A 54 13.31 -0.57 -25.02
N LYS A 55 14.16 -0.68 -23.99
CA LYS A 55 13.76 -1.11 -22.64
C LYS A 55 12.94 -0.02 -21.96
N LEU A 56 13.37 1.24 -21.99
CA LEU A 56 12.66 2.37 -21.40
C LEU A 56 11.30 2.60 -22.05
N ALA A 57 11.22 2.51 -23.39
CA ALA A 57 9.96 2.62 -24.14
C ALA A 57 8.99 1.50 -23.74
N ARG A 58 9.47 0.25 -23.63
CA ARG A 58 8.66 -0.87 -23.14
C ARG A 58 8.20 -0.67 -21.69
N LYS A 59 9.08 -0.21 -20.79
CA LYS A 59 8.69 0.08 -19.40
C LYS A 59 7.67 1.22 -19.29
N ALA A 60 7.82 2.27 -20.09
CA ALA A 60 6.91 3.41 -20.10
C ALA A 60 5.51 2.99 -20.60
N ASP A 61 5.44 2.22 -21.68
CA ASP A 61 4.18 1.70 -22.25
C ASP A 61 3.44 0.81 -21.24
N SER A 62 4.14 -0.18 -20.67
CA SER A 62 3.58 -1.05 -19.64
C SER A 62 3.17 -0.29 -18.38
N GLY A 63 3.85 0.81 -18.04
CA GLY A 63 3.53 1.63 -16.87
C GLY A 63 2.17 2.32 -16.98
N THR A 64 1.86 2.91 -18.13
CA THR A 64 0.54 3.54 -18.37
C THR A 64 -0.57 2.50 -18.40
N GLU A 65 -0.35 1.38 -19.07
CA GLU A 65 -1.28 0.25 -19.10
C GLU A 65 -1.60 -0.29 -17.69
N LEU A 66 -0.56 -0.47 -16.87
CA LEU A 66 -0.70 -0.94 -15.50
C LEU A 66 -1.51 0.04 -14.65
N GLU A 67 -1.27 1.34 -14.78
CA GLU A 67 -2.07 2.36 -14.10
C GLU A 67 -3.55 2.28 -14.46
N TRP A 68 -3.89 2.11 -15.74
CA TRP A 68 -5.29 1.97 -16.17
C TRP A 68 -5.95 0.69 -15.65
N VAL A 69 -5.24 -0.43 -15.62
CA VAL A 69 -5.72 -1.68 -15.01
C VAL A 69 -6.04 -1.46 -13.54
N CYS A 70 -5.12 -0.86 -12.79
CA CYS A 70 -5.30 -0.58 -11.38
C CYS A 70 -6.48 0.36 -11.11
N ARG A 71 -6.60 1.45 -11.87
CA ARG A 71 -7.73 2.40 -11.75
C ARG A 71 -9.07 1.71 -12.06
N SER A 72 -9.14 0.86 -13.08
CA SER A 72 -10.35 0.12 -13.40
C SER A 72 -10.73 -0.89 -12.32
N ALA A 73 -9.75 -1.53 -11.68
CA ALA A 73 -9.97 -2.41 -10.54
C ALA A 73 -10.57 -1.64 -9.34
N VAL A 74 -10.06 -0.44 -9.04
CA VAL A 74 -10.61 0.42 -7.99
C VAL A 74 -12.06 0.83 -8.29
N GLU A 75 -12.39 1.13 -9.54
CA GLU A 75 -13.78 1.40 -9.94
C GLU A 75 -14.70 0.19 -9.77
N LEU A 76 -14.20 -1.03 -10.06
CA LEU A 76 -14.95 -2.26 -9.75
C LEU A 76 -15.20 -2.40 -8.24
N SER A 77 -14.18 -2.16 -7.41
CA SER A 77 -14.33 -2.24 -5.95
C SER A 77 -15.39 -1.26 -5.44
N LYS A 78 -15.45 -0.04 -5.99
CA LYS A 78 -16.52 0.92 -5.69
C LYS A 78 -17.89 0.36 -6.07
N TYR A 79 -18.02 -0.27 -7.24
CA TYR A 79 -19.28 -0.90 -7.64
C TYR A 79 -19.69 -2.04 -6.67
N ILE A 80 -18.77 -2.93 -6.30
CA ILE A 80 -19.04 -4.03 -5.37
C ILE A 80 -19.51 -3.49 -4.01
N LEU A 81 -18.78 -2.53 -3.44
CA LEU A 81 -19.14 -1.89 -2.16
C LEU A 81 -20.48 -1.14 -2.23
N SER A 82 -20.81 -0.58 -3.40
CA SER A 82 -22.10 0.07 -3.68
C SER A 82 -23.24 -0.94 -3.70
N GLN A 83 -23.07 -2.07 -4.38
CA GLN A 83 -24.06 -3.16 -4.41
C GLN A 83 -24.29 -3.74 -3.01
N GLN A 84 -23.21 -3.97 -2.26
CA GLN A 84 -23.28 -4.46 -0.88
C GLN A 84 -24.03 -3.48 0.03
N ALA A 85 -23.72 -2.19 -0.06
CA ALA A 85 -24.39 -1.16 0.72
C ALA A 85 -25.88 -1.00 0.38
N ALA A 86 -26.27 -1.33 -0.86
CA ALA A 86 -27.65 -1.32 -1.28
C ALA A 86 -28.45 -2.56 -0.79
N ASN A 87 -27.77 -3.61 -0.32
CA ASN A 87 -28.44 -4.80 0.22
C ASN A 87 -29.04 -4.51 1.59
N THR A 88 -30.36 -4.43 1.67
CA THR A 88 -31.07 -4.18 2.93
C THR A 88 -31.22 -5.43 3.80
N GLN A 89 -31.00 -6.63 3.24
CA GLN A 89 -31.02 -7.89 3.98
C GLN A 89 -29.76 -8.12 4.80
N GLU A 90 -28.67 -7.45 4.43
CA GLU A 90 -27.39 -7.50 5.13
C GLU A 90 -27.07 -6.09 5.65
N PRO A 91 -27.71 -5.66 6.77
CA PRO A 91 -27.58 -4.32 7.33
C PRO A 91 -26.20 -4.05 7.99
N TYR A 92 -25.16 -4.78 7.60
CA TYR A 92 -23.82 -4.79 8.18
C TYR A 92 -22.74 -4.96 7.09
N ASP A 93 -21.46 -4.76 7.44
CA ASP A 93 -20.30 -5.16 6.65
C ASP A 93 -19.50 -6.23 7.43
N SER A 94 -19.26 -7.40 6.85
CA SER A 94 -18.59 -8.55 7.50
C SER A 94 -17.59 -9.25 6.57
N LEU A 95 -16.74 -10.12 7.14
CA LEU A 95 -15.76 -10.90 6.37
C LEU A 95 -16.40 -12.01 5.53
N SER A 96 -17.61 -12.45 5.86
CA SER A 96 -18.38 -13.42 5.05
C SER A 96 -18.92 -12.84 3.74
N GLN A 97 -18.92 -11.53 3.54
CA GLN A 97 -19.44 -10.90 2.32
C GLN A 97 -18.43 -10.97 1.17
N SER A 98 -18.94 -11.08 -0.06
CA SER A 98 -18.14 -11.15 -1.31
C SER A 98 -17.03 -10.11 -1.43
N TRP A 99 -17.25 -8.86 -1.00
CA TRP A 99 -16.22 -7.82 -1.09
C TRP A 99 -14.97 -8.15 -0.26
N ALA A 100 -15.12 -8.90 0.83
CA ALA A 100 -14.03 -9.36 1.70
C ALA A 100 -13.45 -10.71 1.26
N GLY A 101 -13.97 -11.32 0.18
CA GLY A 101 -13.60 -12.65 -0.28
C GLY A 101 -14.34 -13.80 0.41
N GLY A 102 -15.35 -13.49 1.24
CA GLY A 102 -16.21 -14.49 1.86
C GLY A 102 -17.27 -15.07 0.90
N PRO A 103 -18.00 -16.12 1.32
CA PRO A 103 -18.93 -16.85 0.47
C PRO A 103 -20.27 -16.15 0.18
N GLY A 104 -20.56 -15.04 0.85
CA GLY A 104 -21.78 -14.28 0.69
C GLY A 104 -21.90 -13.65 -0.70
N SER A 105 -23.11 -13.63 -1.25
CA SER A 105 -23.36 -13.07 -2.58
C SER A 105 -23.47 -11.54 -2.55
N THR A 106 -23.08 -10.84 -3.61
CA THR A 106 -23.52 -9.45 -3.80
C THR A 106 -25.03 -9.45 -4.09
N ASN A 107 -25.85 -9.02 -3.14
CA ASN A 107 -27.28 -8.69 -3.27
C ASN A 107 -28.19 -9.63 -4.09
N GLY A 108 -27.81 -10.91 -4.27
CA GLY A 108 -28.60 -11.95 -4.93
C GLY A 108 -28.96 -11.71 -6.40
N PHE A 109 -28.44 -10.67 -7.05
CA PHE A 109 -28.80 -10.30 -8.43
C PHE A 109 -27.66 -10.42 -9.43
N ASN A 110 -26.49 -10.87 -9.01
CA ASN A 110 -25.30 -10.86 -9.85
C ASN A 110 -24.61 -12.24 -9.85
N LEU A 111 -25.22 -13.20 -10.55
CA LEU A 111 -24.61 -14.48 -10.97
C LEU A 111 -23.22 -14.31 -11.61
N PHE A 112 -22.90 -13.09 -12.05
CA PHE A 112 -21.63 -12.69 -12.65
C PHE A 112 -20.48 -12.51 -11.65
N PHE A 113 -20.75 -12.35 -10.35
CA PHE A 113 -19.71 -12.11 -9.32
C PHE A 113 -19.42 -13.34 -8.45
N ASP A 114 -20.32 -14.33 -8.42
CA ASP A 114 -20.10 -15.59 -7.69
C ASP A 114 -18.93 -16.43 -8.28
N SER A 115 -18.46 -16.11 -9.50
CA SER A 115 -17.29 -16.73 -10.15
C SER A 115 -15.99 -15.89 -10.08
N LEU A 116 -16.05 -14.67 -9.54
CA LEU A 116 -14.91 -13.76 -9.47
C LEU A 116 -13.97 -14.17 -8.32
N ASN A 117 -12.95 -14.98 -8.65
CA ASN A 117 -11.89 -15.26 -7.69
C ASN A 117 -10.92 -14.06 -7.60
N LEU A 118 -11.16 -13.20 -6.60
CA LEU A 118 -10.36 -12.01 -6.26
C LEU A 118 -8.85 -12.30 -6.07
N THR A 119 -8.49 -13.54 -5.76
CA THR A 119 -7.10 -13.96 -5.50
C THR A 119 -6.37 -14.50 -6.73
N ASN A 120 -7.05 -14.80 -7.84
CA ASN A 120 -6.41 -15.59 -8.91
C ASN A 120 -6.97 -15.40 -10.33
N SER A 121 -7.09 -14.17 -10.86
CA SER A 121 -7.48 -14.02 -12.28
C SER A 121 -6.81 -12.89 -13.09
N THR A 122 -6.84 -13.06 -14.42
CA THR A 122 -5.97 -12.42 -15.45
C THR A 122 -6.74 -11.46 -16.36
N TRP A 123 -6.40 -10.15 -16.47
CA TRP A 123 -7.15 -9.25 -17.39
C TRP A 123 -6.41 -7.98 -17.88
N ALA A 124 -6.48 -7.73 -19.21
CA ALA A 124 -6.83 -6.47 -19.93
C ALA A 124 -6.72 -6.70 -21.48
N PRO A 125 -7.45 -6.00 -22.39
CA PRO A 125 -7.16 -4.58 -22.67
C PRO A 125 -8.40 -3.66 -22.80
N GLY A 126 -8.38 -2.51 -22.10
CA GLY A 126 -9.36 -1.41 -22.16
C GLY A 126 -10.29 -1.26 -20.95
N THR A 127 -10.32 -2.31 -20.11
CA THR A 127 -10.69 -2.37 -18.67
C THR A 127 -11.90 -1.61 -18.10
N VAL A 128 -12.96 -2.37 -17.78
CA VAL A 128 -13.69 -2.47 -16.47
C VAL A 128 -14.10 -3.95 -16.33
N LEU A 129 -13.28 -5.00 -16.41
CA LEU A 129 -11.82 -5.19 -16.41
C LEU A 129 -11.28 -5.79 -17.72
N GLY A 130 -12.13 -5.81 -18.73
CA GLY A 130 -11.87 -6.24 -20.11
C GLY A 130 -13.23 -6.50 -20.73
N LEU A 131 -14.19 -5.60 -20.43
CA LEU A 131 -15.64 -5.70 -20.63
C LEU A 131 -16.37 -6.74 -19.71
N MET A 132 -16.10 -6.84 -18.39
CA MET A 132 -16.78 -7.79 -17.46
C MET A 132 -17.19 -9.16 -18.08
N PHE A 133 -16.24 -10.03 -18.46
CA PHE A 133 -16.43 -11.32 -19.21
C PHE A 133 -16.54 -11.20 -20.74
N PRO A 134 -16.12 -12.24 -21.49
CA PRO A 134 -17.14 -13.03 -22.17
C PRO A 134 -16.80 -14.52 -22.08
N GLU A 135 -16.95 -15.12 -20.90
CA GLU A 135 -16.46 -16.48 -20.65
C GLU A 135 -17.24 -17.61 -21.34
N ASP A 136 -18.44 -17.39 -21.91
CA ASP A 136 -19.25 -18.52 -22.43
C ASP A 136 -19.70 -18.43 -23.90
N SER A 137 -18.97 -17.73 -24.77
CA SER A 137 -19.24 -17.84 -26.23
C SER A 137 -17.98 -17.80 -27.09
N VAL A 138 -17.05 -18.72 -26.82
CA VAL A 138 -15.92 -18.98 -27.73
C VAL A 138 -16.41 -19.83 -28.91
N VAL A 139 -16.27 -19.32 -30.15
CA VAL A 139 -16.63 -20.07 -31.37
C VAL A 139 -15.44 -20.23 -32.33
N THR A 140 -14.33 -19.50 -32.16
CA THR A 140 -13.22 -19.49 -33.13
C THR A 140 -11.81 -19.57 -32.52
N ALA A 141 -10.88 -20.20 -33.23
CA ALA A 141 -9.49 -20.40 -32.80
C ALA A 141 -8.66 -19.11 -32.66
N GLU A 142 -8.97 -18.07 -33.43
CA GLU A 142 -8.28 -16.77 -33.34
C GLU A 142 -8.58 -16.02 -32.03
N GLN A 143 -9.81 -16.18 -31.52
CA GLN A 143 -10.22 -15.59 -30.24
C GLN A 143 -9.55 -16.32 -29.07
N GLN A 144 -9.40 -17.65 -29.16
CA GLN A 144 -8.67 -18.46 -28.20
C GLN A 144 -7.21 -18.01 -28.06
N ALA A 145 -6.51 -17.85 -29.19
CA ALA A 145 -5.10 -17.43 -29.20
C ALA A 145 -4.89 -16.02 -28.61
N LYS A 146 -5.81 -15.08 -28.87
CA LYS A 146 -5.78 -13.75 -28.24
C LYS A 146 -6.00 -13.80 -26.73
N LEU A 147 -6.84 -14.71 -26.25
CA LEU A 147 -7.13 -14.87 -24.84
C LEU A 147 -5.94 -15.47 -24.08
N GLU A 148 -5.26 -16.43 -24.70
CA GLU A 148 -4.02 -17.01 -24.17
C GLU A 148 -2.92 -15.93 -24.06
N ASP A 149 -2.74 -15.09 -25.09
CA ASP A 149 -1.80 -13.97 -25.05
C ASP A 149 -2.11 -12.95 -23.93
N VAL A 150 -3.40 -12.63 -23.72
CA VAL A 150 -3.83 -11.76 -22.61
C VAL A 150 -3.53 -12.39 -21.25
N ARG A 151 -3.80 -13.70 -21.07
CA ARG A 151 -3.54 -14.42 -19.83
C ARG A 151 -2.07 -14.51 -19.48
N GLU A 152 -1.22 -14.64 -20.49
CA GLU A 152 0.24 -14.65 -20.33
C GLU A 152 0.78 -13.27 -19.98
N ASN A 153 0.21 -12.21 -20.57
CA ASN A 153 0.75 -10.86 -20.44
C ASN A 153 0.08 -9.99 -19.37
N TRP A 154 -1.10 -10.34 -18.85
CA TRP A 154 -1.85 -9.48 -17.92
C TRP A 154 -2.40 -10.27 -16.73
N ARG A 155 -2.13 -9.75 -15.52
CA ARG A 155 -2.68 -10.25 -14.25
C ARG A 155 -3.13 -9.09 -13.38
N CYS A 156 -4.24 -9.26 -12.67
CA CYS A 156 -4.72 -8.27 -11.73
C CYS A 156 -5.49 -8.98 -10.60
N SER A 157 -5.07 -8.80 -9.35
CA SER A 157 -5.78 -9.26 -8.16
C SER A 157 -6.19 -8.06 -7.33
N VAL A 158 -7.37 -8.14 -6.70
CA VAL A 158 -7.94 -7.06 -5.93
C VAL A 158 -8.28 -7.58 -4.54
N GLN A 159 -7.82 -6.88 -3.51
CA GLN A 159 -8.19 -7.13 -2.14
C GLN A 159 -8.83 -5.87 -1.57
N ILE A 160 -10.01 -6.00 -0.96
CA ILE A 160 -10.70 -4.90 -0.28
C ILE A 160 -10.61 -5.19 1.22
N VAL A 161 -10.09 -4.23 1.98
CA VAL A 161 -9.88 -4.34 3.42
C VAL A 161 -10.68 -3.25 4.10
N ASP A 162 -11.53 -3.64 5.04
CA ASP A 162 -12.23 -2.70 5.91
C ASP A 162 -11.23 -1.95 6.79
N MET A 163 -11.28 -0.61 6.82
CA MET A 163 -10.41 0.19 7.68
C MET A 163 -10.96 0.34 9.10
N GLU A 164 -12.29 0.27 9.29
CA GLU A 164 -12.93 0.23 10.62
C GLU A 164 -12.64 -1.07 11.40
N ARG A 165 -11.96 -2.03 10.79
CA ARG A 165 -11.38 -3.18 11.50
C ARG A 165 -10.25 -2.78 12.46
N ARG A 166 -9.71 -1.57 12.32
CA ARG A 166 -8.71 -0.93 13.19
C ARG A 166 -9.34 0.25 13.91
N PHE A 167 -8.88 0.59 15.10
CA PHE A 167 -9.45 1.72 15.82
C PHE A 167 -8.92 3.05 15.26
N ASN A 168 -9.77 4.08 15.18
CA ASN A 168 -9.33 5.37 14.71
C ASN A 168 -8.45 6.09 15.74
N ILE A 169 -7.19 6.38 15.39
CA ILE A 169 -6.24 7.03 16.31
C ILE A 169 -6.75 8.40 16.78
N ASN A 170 -7.37 9.18 15.89
CA ASN A 170 -7.91 10.50 16.21
C ASN A 170 -9.10 10.43 17.18
N ARG A 171 -9.90 9.35 17.10
CA ARG A 171 -10.97 9.10 18.07
C ARG A 171 -10.42 8.55 19.38
N ALA A 172 -9.40 7.69 19.33
CA ALA A 172 -8.73 7.14 20.52
C ALA A 172 -8.03 8.24 21.33
N ALA A 173 -7.43 9.23 20.66
CA ALA A 173 -6.90 10.46 21.25
C ALA A 173 -7.97 11.55 21.48
N GLY A 174 -9.25 11.22 21.24
CA GLY A 174 -10.36 12.15 21.39
C GLY A 174 -10.80 12.27 22.85
N LYS A 175 -11.14 13.50 23.28
CA LYS A 175 -11.65 13.79 24.63
C LYS A 175 -12.86 12.93 25.02
N GLU A 176 -13.66 12.49 24.04
CA GLU A 176 -14.85 11.65 24.24
C GLU A 176 -14.55 10.21 24.68
N MET A 177 -13.39 9.68 24.30
CA MET A 177 -12.96 8.31 24.65
C MET A 177 -12.08 8.29 25.90
N GLY A 178 -11.58 9.45 26.33
CA GLY A 178 -10.59 9.54 27.40
C GLY A 178 -9.29 8.84 27.01
N ARG A 179 -8.55 8.36 28.00
CA ARG A 179 -7.19 7.82 27.80
C ARG A 179 -7.17 6.30 27.61
N THR A 180 -8.28 5.64 27.89
CA THR A 180 -8.38 4.19 28.01
C THR A 180 -7.94 3.44 26.75
N PRO A 181 -8.34 3.84 25.52
CA PRO A 181 -7.94 3.10 24.33
C PRO A 181 -6.43 3.06 24.10
N LEU A 182 -5.76 4.20 24.24
CA LEU A 182 -4.31 4.30 24.04
C LEU A 182 -3.56 3.62 25.18
N GLN A 183 -3.99 3.79 26.43
CA GLN A 183 -3.41 3.09 27.57
C GLN A 183 -3.47 1.57 27.37
N ARG A 184 -4.64 1.06 26.99
CA ARG A 184 -4.81 -0.36 26.74
C ARG A 184 -3.97 -0.86 25.57
N ALA A 185 -3.84 -0.10 24.49
CA ALA A 185 -2.97 -0.46 23.38
C ALA A 185 -1.53 -0.70 23.87
N PHE A 186 -0.97 0.27 24.61
CA PHE A 186 0.39 0.15 25.13
C PHE A 186 0.56 -0.97 26.16
N ASP A 187 -0.44 -1.19 27.02
CA ASP A 187 -0.45 -2.30 27.97
C ASP A 187 -0.43 -3.66 27.24
N MET A 188 -1.23 -3.82 26.18
CA MET A 188 -1.29 -5.04 25.37
C MET A 188 -0.01 -5.28 24.57
N MET A 189 0.60 -4.21 24.06
CA MET A 189 1.90 -4.27 23.37
C MET A 189 3.01 -4.75 24.31
N GLY A 190 2.84 -4.61 25.63
CA GLY A 190 3.86 -4.92 26.63
C GLY A 190 4.85 -3.78 26.86
N VAL A 191 4.43 -2.54 26.59
CA VAL A 191 5.21 -1.34 26.90
C VAL A 191 5.32 -1.17 28.42
N ASP A 192 6.47 -0.67 28.89
CA ASP A 192 6.67 -0.37 30.31
C ASP A 192 5.56 0.59 30.81
N ILE A 193 4.88 0.18 31.88
CA ILE A 193 3.78 0.91 32.51
C ILE A 193 4.19 2.33 32.90
N SER A 194 5.47 2.56 33.23
CA SER A 194 6.01 3.88 33.55
C SER A 194 6.10 4.82 32.34
N LEU A 195 6.20 4.27 31.13
CA LEU A 195 6.30 5.03 29.88
C LEU A 195 4.92 5.36 29.29
N THR A 196 3.91 4.51 29.51
CA THR A 196 2.55 4.67 28.98
C THR A 196 1.96 6.08 29.19
N PRO A 197 2.05 6.73 30.37
CA PRO A 197 1.51 8.09 30.54
C PRO A 197 2.12 9.13 29.61
N TYR A 198 3.44 9.04 29.36
CA TYR A 198 4.18 9.95 28.48
C TYR A 198 3.79 9.76 27.02
N LEU A 199 3.71 8.50 26.56
CA LEU A 199 3.31 8.18 25.18
C LEU A 199 1.87 8.63 24.91
N VAL A 200 0.96 8.38 25.86
CA VAL A 200 -0.43 8.80 25.73
C VAL A 200 -0.53 10.32 25.70
N ASP A 201 0.08 11.04 26.66
CA ASP A 201 0.05 12.51 26.66
C ASP A 201 0.67 13.10 25.39
N ALA A 202 1.79 12.56 24.90
CA ALA A 202 2.42 13.03 23.68
C ALA A 202 1.54 12.86 22.43
N ILE A 203 0.75 11.77 22.35
CA ILE A 203 -0.24 11.60 21.27
C ILE A 203 -1.40 12.59 21.40
N PHE A 204 -1.86 12.86 22.63
CA PHE A 204 -2.93 13.84 22.87
C PHE A 204 -2.49 15.25 22.45
N ASP A 205 -1.35 15.71 22.95
CA ASP A 205 -0.76 17.02 22.63
C ASP A 205 -0.50 17.15 21.12
N TRP A 206 0.00 16.09 20.47
CA TRP A 206 0.19 16.10 19.00
C TRP A 206 -1.11 16.34 18.21
N CYS A 207 -2.24 15.84 18.71
CA CYS A 207 -3.52 15.84 18.00
C CYS A 207 -4.43 17.02 18.35
N ASP A 208 -4.30 17.59 19.54
CA ASP A 208 -5.20 18.64 20.00
C ASP A 208 -4.91 19.99 19.30
N LYS A 209 -5.72 21.03 19.51
CA LYS A 209 -5.62 22.27 18.72
C LYS A 209 -4.82 23.37 19.39
N ASP A 210 -4.53 23.19 20.67
CA ASP A 210 -3.83 24.20 21.46
C ASP A 210 -2.35 23.82 21.58
N ASP A 211 -1.57 24.65 22.25
CA ASP A 211 -0.16 24.36 22.56
C ASP A 211 -0.01 24.16 24.09
N ASN A 212 -1.08 23.72 24.78
CA ASN A 212 -1.01 23.49 26.22
C ASN A 212 -0.42 22.11 26.48
N ILE A 213 0.75 22.08 27.10
CA ILE A 213 1.44 20.83 27.41
C ILE A 213 0.63 20.03 28.43
N GLY A 214 0.31 18.78 28.09
CA GLY A 214 -0.26 17.79 29.00
C GLY A 214 0.66 17.51 30.19
N VAL A 215 0.17 16.82 31.22
CA VAL A 215 0.94 16.61 32.47
C VAL A 215 2.30 15.98 32.20
N ASN A 216 2.38 15.02 31.28
CA ASN A 216 3.60 14.36 30.84
C ASN A 216 3.86 14.51 29.34
N GLY A 217 3.16 15.45 28.70
CA GLY A 217 3.14 15.62 27.26
C GLY A 217 4.25 16.51 26.74
N VAL A 218 4.22 16.75 25.43
CA VAL A 218 5.14 17.63 24.73
C VAL A 218 4.45 18.28 23.54
N GLU A 219 4.72 19.56 23.37
CA GLU A 219 4.12 20.39 22.32
C GLU A 219 5.17 20.92 21.34
N SER A 220 4.75 21.82 20.45
CA SER A 220 5.61 22.51 19.48
C SER A 220 6.93 23.02 20.07
N GLU A 221 6.97 23.55 21.30
CA GLU A 221 8.21 24.03 21.94
C GLU A 221 9.27 22.92 22.04
N TYR A 222 8.89 21.67 22.33
CA TYR A 222 9.83 20.56 22.37
C TYR A 222 10.37 20.23 20.97
N TYR A 223 9.48 20.08 19.99
CA TYR A 223 9.83 19.64 18.63
C TYR A 223 10.63 20.69 17.85
N GLU A 224 10.41 21.98 18.10
CA GLU A 224 11.16 23.07 17.46
C GLU A 224 12.63 23.09 17.88
N ASN A 225 12.95 22.56 19.06
CA ASN A 225 14.29 22.48 19.60
C ASN A 225 15.06 21.21 19.18
N LEU A 226 14.47 20.34 18.36
CA LEU A 226 15.15 19.15 17.84
C LEU A 226 16.20 19.51 16.78
N LEU A 227 17.31 18.76 16.80
CA LEU A 227 18.38 18.87 15.80
C LEU A 227 18.34 17.66 14.86
N PRO A 228 18.72 17.82 13.57
CA PRO A 228 19.23 19.03 12.92
C PRO A 228 18.14 19.98 12.41
N VAL A 229 16.89 19.52 12.30
CA VAL A 229 15.76 20.30 11.82
C VAL A 229 14.61 20.11 12.80
N GLY A 230 14.28 21.17 13.54
CA GLY A 230 13.09 21.22 14.37
C GLY A 230 11.82 21.33 13.54
N TYR A 231 10.71 20.85 14.09
CA TYR A 231 9.38 20.91 13.50
C TYR A 231 8.36 21.29 14.57
N ARG A 232 7.11 21.51 14.17
CA ARG A 232 6.01 21.78 15.11
C ARG A 232 5.17 20.55 15.31
N ALA A 233 4.50 20.47 16.46
CA ALA A 233 3.39 19.54 16.61
C ALA A 233 2.32 19.87 15.56
N LYS A 234 1.56 18.85 15.14
CA LYS A 234 0.57 19.02 14.06
C LYS A 234 -0.58 19.92 14.48
N ASN A 235 -0.93 19.86 15.76
CA ASN A 235 -2.07 20.49 16.40
C ASN A 235 -3.38 20.21 15.64
N GLY A 236 -3.55 18.95 15.25
CA GLY A 236 -4.70 18.50 14.47
C GLY A 236 -4.70 16.99 14.20
N PRO A 237 -5.75 16.50 13.53
CA PRO A 237 -5.91 15.07 13.28
C PRO A 237 -4.74 14.49 12.48
N ILE A 238 -4.27 13.32 12.90
CA ILE A 238 -3.33 12.48 12.16
C ILE A 238 -4.00 12.02 10.87
N ASP A 239 -3.37 12.26 9.72
CA ASP A 239 -3.86 11.87 8.39
C ASP A 239 -3.02 10.75 7.76
N ASP A 240 -1.75 10.63 8.14
CA ASP A 240 -0.89 9.47 7.89
C ASP A 240 -0.46 8.85 9.22
N LEU A 241 -0.68 7.55 9.39
CA LEU A 241 -0.33 6.88 10.64
C LEU A 241 1.17 6.98 10.95
N ARG A 242 2.03 7.10 9.92
CA ARG A 242 3.49 7.25 10.09
C ARG A 242 3.88 8.50 10.87
N GLU A 243 2.98 9.48 11.00
CA GLU A 243 3.19 10.64 11.87
C GLU A 243 3.43 10.25 13.33
N LEU A 244 2.96 9.06 13.77
CA LEU A 244 3.29 8.54 15.09
C LEU A 244 4.81 8.40 15.31
N LEU A 245 5.60 8.15 14.27
CA LEU A 245 7.07 8.08 14.36
C LEU A 245 7.72 9.45 14.60
N LEU A 246 6.98 10.56 14.46
CA LEU A 246 7.45 11.92 14.76
C LEU A 246 7.16 12.32 16.21
N ILE A 247 6.30 11.58 16.90
CA ILE A 247 5.88 11.86 18.27
C ILE A 247 6.98 11.35 19.21
N LYS A 248 7.26 12.16 20.23
CA LYS A 248 8.29 11.87 21.21
C LYS A 248 8.11 10.47 21.83
N ASP A 249 9.22 9.74 21.93
CA ASP A 249 9.35 8.41 22.55
C ASP A 249 8.59 7.25 21.84
N ILE A 250 7.86 7.51 20.75
CA ILE A 250 7.35 6.43 19.89
C ILE A 250 8.49 5.90 19.03
N THR A 251 8.83 4.62 19.21
CA THR A 251 9.92 3.99 18.47
C THR A 251 9.43 3.27 17.21
N PRO A 252 10.32 3.04 16.22
CA PRO A 252 10.03 2.19 15.07
C PRO A 252 9.52 0.79 15.47
N GLU A 253 10.07 0.22 16.54
CA GLU A 253 9.66 -1.10 17.03
C GLU A 253 8.25 -1.08 17.61
N MET A 254 7.83 -0.01 18.32
CA MET A 254 6.43 0.13 18.75
C MET A 254 5.49 0.26 17.54
N TYR A 255 5.94 0.97 16.50
CA TYR A 255 5.14 1.22 15.31
C TYR A 255 4.98 -0.02 14.43
N TRP A 256 6.08 -0.74 14.14
CA TRP A 256 6.13 -1.91 13.25
C TRP A 256 6.12 -3.26 13.98
N GLY A 257 6.08 -3.25 15.31
CA GLY A 257 6.11 -4.43 16.19
C GLY A 257 7.52 -4.94 16.50
N SER A 258 8.45 -4.83 15.55
CA SER A 258 9.83 -5.32 15.71
C SER A 258 10.86 -4.52 14.92
N ALA A 259 12.14 -4.67 15.29
CA ALA A 259 13.26 -4.08 14.56
C ALA A 259 13.41 -4.65 13.14
N GLU A 260 13.10 -5.93 12.95
CA GLU A 260 13.13 -6.59 11.63
C GLU A 260 12.08 -5.98 10.69
N ASN A 261 10.85 -5.83 11.17
CA ASN A 261 9.77 -5.20 10.41
C ASN A 261 10.07 -3.74 10.12
N SER A 262 10.68 -3.02 11.07
CA SER A 262 11.12 -1.64 10.88
C SER A 262 12.10 -1.50 9.73
N LEU A 263 13.12 -2.37 9.69
CA LEU A 263 14.11 -2.39 8.64
C LEU A 263 13.49 -2.74 7.28
N ALA A 264 12.58 -3.72 7.25
CA ALA A 264 11.85 -4.10 6.04
C ALA A 264 10.99 -2.93 5.50
N ALA A 265 10.44 -2.11 6.40
CA ALA A 265 9.69 -0.90 6.05
C ALA A 265 10.58 0.33 5.72
N GLY A 266 11.91 0.16 5.69
CA GLY A 266 12.86 1.23 5.40
C GLY A 266 13.06 2.24 6.54
N THR A 267 12.60 1.92 7.75
CA THR A 267 12.79 2.73 8.96
C THR A 267 14.01 2.23 9.73
N ALA A 268 14.92 3.13 10.10
CA ALA A 268 16.08 2.75 10.90
C ALA A 268 15.62 2.32 12.30
N PRO A 269 15.91 1.08 12.74
CA PRO A 269 15.55 0.63 14.08
C PRO A 269 16.34 1.40 15.15
N THR A 270 15.81 1.40 16.37
CA THR A 270 16.45 2.04 17.51
C THR A 270 17.82 1.40 17.77
N PRO A 271 18.92 2.19 17.83
CA PRO A 271 20.24 1.64 18.13
C PRO A 271 20.24 0.99 19.51
N LEU A 272 20.65 -0.27 19.57
CA LEU A 272 20.78 -1.03 20.80
C LEU A 272 22.23 -0.99 21.29
N GLU A 273 22.41 -0.98 22.61
CA GLU A 273 23.73 -1.20 23.21
C GLU A 273 24.25 -2.60 22.85
N GLU A 274 25.57 -2.75 22.81
CA GLU A 274 26.21 -4.02 22.46
C GLU A 274 25.80 -5.13 23.46
N GLY A 275 25.12 -6.16 22.96
CA GLY A 275 24.60 -7.26 23.76
C GLY A 275 23.17 -7.10 24.28
N ALA A 276 22.49 -6.00 23.98
CA ALA A 276 21.06 -5.85 24.27
C ALA A 276 20.20 -6.65 23.27
N GLU A 277 19.11 -7.25 23.77
CA GLU A 277 18.14 -7.96 22.94
C GLU A 277 17.26 -6.97 22.16
N SER A 278 16.83 -7.36 20.96
CA SER A 278 15.91 -6.57 20.16
C SER A 278 14.55 -6.48 20.84
N LEU A 279 14.01 -5.27 20.95
CA LEU A 279 12.66 -5.04 21.43
C LEU A 279 11.67 -5.60 20.40
N ASN A 280 10.85 -6.55 20.84
CA ASN A 280 9.77 -7.13 20.06
C ASN A 280 8.47 -7.00 20.86
N TYR A 281 7.47 -6.35 20.29
CA TYR A 281 6.19 -6.10 20.93
C TYR A 281 5.15 -7.12 20.45
N ASN A 282 4.18 -7.44 21.31
CA ASN A 282 3.12 -8.40 20.96
C ASN A 282 2.24 -7.92 19.81
N TYR A 283 2.12 -6.60 19.68
CA TYR A 283 1.31 -5.92 18.67
C TYR A 283 2.06 -4.69 18.16
N ALA A 284 1.76 -4.30 16.92
CA ALA A 284 2.27 -3.09 16.31
C ALA A 284 1.19 -2.00 16.26
N LEU A 285 1.56 -0.72 16.40
CA LEU A 285 0.58 0.38 16.29
C LEU A 285 -0.12 0.40 14.92
N VAL A 286 0.57 -0.03 13.85
CA VAL A 286 0.00 -0.15 12.49
C VAL A 286 -1.11 -1.19 12.37
N ASP A 287 -1.09 -2.21 13.22
CA ASP A 287 -2.09 -3.28 13.23
C ASP A 287 -3.31 -2.90 14.07
N LEU A 288 -3.12 -2.02 15.06
CA LEU A 288 -4.16 -1.60 15.99
C LEU A 288 -4.97 -0.40 15.50
N PHE A 289 -4.30 0.55 14.81
CA PHE A 289 -4.89 1.86 14.52
C PHE A 289 -4.97 2.21 13.04
N THR A 290 -5.89 3.11 12.72
CA THR A 290 -6.00 3.78 11.41
C THR A 290 -6.20 5.29 11.60
N PRO A 291 -5.63 6.16 10.75
CA PRO A 291 -5.91 7.59 10.78
C PRO A 291 -7.29 7.93 10.21
N LEU A 292 -7.78 7.12 9.27
CA LEU A 292 -8.96 7.41 8.46
C LEU A 292 -10.02 6.33 8.67
N SER A 293 -11.14 6.73 9.26
CA SER A 293 -12.36 5.93 9.37
C SER A 293 -13.56 6.76 9.83
N ALA A 294 -14.75 6.17 9.94
CA ALA A 294 -15.88 6.77 10.65
C ALA A 294 -15.66 6.92 12.16
N GLY A 295 -14.60 6.33 12.71
CA GLY A 295 -14.20 6.42 14.11
C GLY A 295 -14.54 5.18 14.94
N TYR A 296 -15.58 4.43 14.57
CA TYR A 296 -16.01 3.24 15.30
C TYR A 296 -15.19 2.01 14.88
N ILE A 297 -15.13 1.01 15.75
CA ILE A 297 -14.60 -0.32 15.45
C ILE A 297 -15.74 -1.17 14.88
N ASN A 298 -15.56 -1.74 13.68
CA ASN A 298 -16.52 -2.67 13.12
C ASN A 298 -16.38 -4.06 13.77
N ILE A 299 -17.38 -4.45 14.57
CA ILE A 299 -17.35 -5.72 15.33
C ILE A 299 -17.41 -6.97 14.44
N ASN A 300 -17.77 -6.83 13.17
CA ASN A 300 -17.85 -7.95 12.23
C ASN A 300 -16.56 -8.19 11.43
N THR A 301 -15.54 -7.34 11.61
CA THR A 301 -14.28 -7.40 10.83
C THR A 301 -13.03 -7.19 11.69
N ALA A 302 -13.16 -6.52 12.84
CA ALA A 302 -12.06 -6.23 13.74
C ALA A 302 -11.48 -7.52 14.35
N PRO A 303 -10.15 -7.66 14.43
CA PRO A 303 -9.53 -8.77 15.15
C PRO A 303 -9.63 -8.57 16.67
N ALA A 304 -9.33 -9.62 17.44
CA ALA A 304 -9.55 -9.65 18.88
C ALA A 304 -8.80 -8.53 19.60
N GLU A 305 -7.57 -8.25 19.18
CA GLU A 305 -6.71 -7.23 19.75
C GLU A 305 -7.25 -5.80 19.55
N VAL A 306 -7.91 -5.53 18.43
CA VAL A 306 -8.54 -4.23 18.19
C VAL A 306 -9.82 -4.10 19.00
N LEU A 307 -10.63 -5.16 19.10
CA LEU A 307 -11.82 -5.16 19.94
C LEU A 307 -11.48 -4.82 21.39
N GLN A 308 -10.39 -5.39 21.90
CA GLN A 308 -9.92 -5.17 23.27
C GLN A 308 -9.63 -3.71 23.60
N LEU A 309 -9.26 -2.88 22.62
CA LEU A 309 -9.02 -1.44 22.82
C LEU A 309 -10.25 -0.70 23.37
N ALA A 310 -11.45 -1.21 23.08
CA ALA A 310 -12.67 -0.69 23.66
C ALA A 310 -12.89 -1.20 25.10
N PRO A 311 -13.41 -0.37 26.01
CA PRO A 311 -13.92 -0.84 27.30
C PRO A 311 -15.04 -1.87 27.11
N MET A 312 -14.91 -3.03 27.77
CA MET A 312 -15.88 -4.13 27.69
C MET A 312 -16.06 -4.82 29.06
N PRO A 313 -17.21 -5.48 29.30
CA PRO A 313 -17.48 -6.16 30.56
C PRO A 313 -16.60 -7.40 30.73
N GLY A 314 -16.24 -7.72 31.98
CA GLY A 314 -15.48 -8.94 32.28
C GLY A 314 -14.01 -8.86 31.84
N ASP A 315 -13.44 -10.01 31.51
CA ASP A 315 -12.09 -10.11 30.97
C ASP A 315 -12.11 -9.72 29.47
N PRO A 316 -11.30 -8.72 29.04
CA PRO A 316 -11.32 -8.26 27.66
C PRO A 316 -10.92 -9.32 26.63
N VAL A 317 -9.96 -10.19 26.95
CA VAL A 317 -9.49 -11.25 26.03
C VAL A 317 -10.64 -12.23 25.81
N VAL A 318 -11.23 -12.72 26.90
CA VAL A 318 -12.34 -13.69 26.84
C VAL A 318 -13.56 -13.11 26.11
N THR A 319 -13.87 -11.85 26.37
CA THR A 319 -15.04 -11.19 25.78
C THR A 319 -14.84 -10.90 24.29
N ALA A 320 -13.64 -10.47 23.89
CA ALA A 320 -13.31 -10.27 22.47
C ALA A 320 -13.32 -11.59 21.69
N ASP A 321 -12.74 -12.66 22.25
CA ASP A 321 -12.78 -13.99 21.63
C ASP A 321 -14.21 -14.52 21.52
N GLU A 322 -15.06 -14.25 22.51
CA GLU A 322 -16.48 -14.60 22.43
C GLU A 322 -17.22 -13.82 21.35
N ILE A 323 -16.93 -12.52 21.16
CA ILE A 323 -17.49 -11.73 20.04
C ILE A 323 -17.14 -12.39 18.70
N ILE A 324 -15.87 -12.78 18.51
CA ILE A 324 -15.41 -13.46 17.28
C ILE A 324 -16.14 -14.79 17.12
N ARG A 325 -16.15 -15.63 18.16
CA ARG A 325 -16.83 -16.93 18.14
C ARG A 325 -18.31 -16.82 17.79
N VAL A 326 -18.99 -15.78 18.28
CA VAL A 326 -20.42 -15.57 17.95
C VAL A 326 -20.59 -15.18 16.49
N ARG A 327 -19.75 -14.28 15.95
CA ARG A 327 -19.89 -13.86 14.53
C ARG A 327 -19.40 -14.90 13.52
N SER A 328 -18.44 -15.75 13.90
CA SER A 328 -17.81 -16.74 13.01
C SER A 328 -18.53 -18.10 13.00
N GLY A 329 -19.72 -18.20 13.59
CA GLY A 329 -20.51 -19.43 13.53
C GLY A 329 -19.92 -20.64 14.28
N LEU A 330 -20.23 -21.84 13.76
CA LEU A 330 -19.96 -23.11 14.43
C LEU A 330 -18.53 -23.60 14.22
N ASP A 331 -17.92 -23.28 13.08
CA ASP A 331 -16.56 -23.69 12.75
C ASP A 331 -15.49 -22.81 13.42
N GLY A 332 -15.85 -21.61 13.88
CA GLY A 332 -14.96 -20.68 14.56
C GLY A 332 -14.01 -19.94 13.62
N ILE A 333 -14.29 -19.93 12.32
CA ILE A 333 -13.44 -19.34 11.27
C ILE A 333 -14.23 -18.22 10.60
N ASP A 334 -13.79 -16.96 10.76
CA ASP A 334 -14.41 -15.83 10.07
C ASP A 334 -14.31 -16.00 8.53
N GLY A 335 -15.34 -15.55 7.83
CA GLY A 335 -15.38 -15.52 6.37
C GLY A 335 -15.87 -16.83 5.74
N THR A 336 -16.63 -17.64 6.47
CA THR A 336 -17.19 -18.91 5.99
C THR A 336 -18.72 -18.85 5.85
N TYR A 337 -19.34 -19.96 5.43
CA TYR A 337 -20.77 -20.01 5.11
C TYR A 337 -21.66 -20.02 6.36
N ASP A 338 -21.11 -20.43 7.51
CA ASP A 338 -21.83 -20.52 8.78
C ASP A 338 -21.63 -19.30 9.69
N ASP A 339 -20.91 -18.27 9.23
CA ASP A 339 -20.84 -16.97 9.89
C ASP A 339 -22.25 -16.44 10.21
N GLU A 340 -22.41 -15.92 11.43
CA GLU A 340 -23.60 -15.21 11.90
C GLU A 340 -23.24 -13.77 12.31
N PRO A 341 -22.95 -12.86 11.36
CA PRO A 341 -22.54 -11.50 11.69
C PRO A 341 -23.62 -10.72 12.45
N PHE A 342 -23.18 -9.75 13.24
CA PHE A 342 -24.09 -8.85 13.94
C PHE A 342 -24.73 -7.83 12.97
N ASP A 343 -26.05 -7.81 12.88
CA ASP A 343 -26.86 -6.80 12.20
C ASP A 343 -26.84 -5.43 12.89
N ASN A 344 -26.59 -5.41 14.19
CA ASN A 344 -26.49 -4.19 14.98
C ASN A 344 -25.76 -4.44 16.30
N VAL A 345 -25.22 -3.37 16.88
CA VAL A 345 -24.44 -3.43 18.12
C VAL A 345 -25.22 -4.00 19.31
N ARG A 346 -26.56 -3.90 19.35
CA ARG A 346 -27.35 -4.45 20.47
C ARG A 346 -27.36 -5.98 20.48
N GLN A 347 -27.06 -6.63 19.36
CA GLN A 347 -26.91 -8.09 19.33
C GLN A 347 -25.68 -8.57 20.10
N LEU A 348 -24.78 -7.68 20.57
CA LEU A 348 -23.79 -8.02 21.59
C LEU A 348 -24.43 -8.62 22.85
N GLN A 349 -25.73 -8.46 23.10
CA GLN A 349 -26.45 -9.21 24.15
C GLN A 349 -26.37 -10.75 24.00
N GLN A 350 -25.96 -11.27 22.83
CA GLN A 350 -25.69 -12.69 22.59
C GLN A 350 -24.37 -13.14 23.22
N VAL A 351 -23.44 -12.22 23.45
CA VAL A 351 -22.17 -12.44 24.16
C VAL A 351 -22.46 -12.46 25.66
N GLN A 352 -22.01 -13.52 26.35
CA GLN A 352 -22.40 -13.79 27.74
C GLN A 352 -22.08 -12.60 28.68
N ALA A 353 -20.91 -11.99 28.52
CA ALA A 353 -20.47 -10.87 29.36
C ALA A 353 -21.37 -9.62 29.21
N TYR A 354 -21.83 -9.33 27.99
CA TYR A 354 -22.75 -8.23 27.70
C TYR A 354 -24.19 -8.55 28.11
N ALA A 355 -24.63 -9.80 27.96
CA ALA A 355 -25.95 -10.25 28.43
C ALA A 355 -26.14 -10.00 29.93
N ALA A 356 -25.08 -10.25 30.72
CA ALA A 356 -25.08 -10.02 32.17
C ALA A 356 -24.98 -8.53 32.56
N SER A 357 -24.74 -7.63 31.60
CA SER A 357 -24.29 -6.26 31.85
C SER A 357 -25.03 -5.20 31.00
N PRO A 358 -26.28 -4.83 31.35
CA PRO A 358 -27.08 -3.90 30.53
C PRO A 358 -26.47 -2.51 30.34
N THR A 359 -25.70 -2.00 31.30
CA THR A 359 -25.00 -0.70 31.19
C THR A 359 -23.91 -0.74 30.12
N TRP A 360 -23.12 -1.81 30.11
CA TRP A 360 -22.07 -2.03 29.13
C TRP A 360 -22.63 -2.17 27.72
N LEU A 361 -23.78 -2.84 27.57
CA LEU A 361 -24.46 -2.95 26.28
C LEU A 361 -24.96 -1.58 25.77
N ALA A 362 -25.44 -0.72 26.67
CA ALA A 362 -25.86 0.64 26.31
C ALA A 362 -24.66 1.51 25.86
N ASP A 363 -23.50 1.33 26.49
CA ASP A 363 -22.27 2.08 26.16
C ASP A 363 -21.51 1.52 24.95
N ALA A 364 -21.76 0.27 24.55
CA ALA A 364 -21.07 -0.39 23.43
C ALA A 364 -21.15 0.42 22.12
N GLY A 365 -22.29 1.07 21.86
CA GLY A 365 -22.48 1.92 20.67
C GLY A 365 -21.60 3.18 20.62
N ARG A 366 -20.87 3.50 21.69
CA ARG A 366 -19.87 4.58 21.69
C ARG A 366 -18.56 4.19 21.00
N TYR A 367 -18.27 2.89 20.92
CA TYR A 367 -17.03 2.34 20.38
C TYR A 367 -17.26 1.54 19.12
N PHE A 368 -18.38 0.81 19.07
CA PHE A 368 -18.63 -0.20 18.05
C PHE A 368 -19.64 0.23 17.00
N SER A 369 -19.45 -0.31 15.79
CA SER A 369 -20.37 -0.28 14.66
C SER A 369 -20.43 -1.68 14.06
N VAL A 370 -21.43 -1.92 13.21
CA VAL A 370 -21.51 -3.11 12.33
C VAL A 370 -21.35 -2.73 10.86
N ARG A 371 -21.15 -1.44 10.59
CA ARG A 371 -21.01 -0.85 9.26
C ARG A 371 -19.71 -0.06 9.17
N SER A 372 -19.12 -0.10 7.99
CA SER A 372 -17.88 0.58 7.65
C SER A 372 -18.13 1.65 6.61
N SER A 373 -17.37 2.74 6.69
CA SER A 373 -17.41 3.86 5.75
C SER A 373 -16.10 4.00 4.99
N THR A 374 -15.04 3.29 5.37
CA THR A 374 -13.72 3.41 4.77
C THR A 374 -13.13 2.05 4.44
N PHE A 375 -12.59 1.94 3.22
CA PHE A 375 -12.06 0.70 2.70
C PHE A 375 -10.74 0.96 1.98
N GLU A 376 -9.77 0.10 2.18
CA GLU A 376 -8.51 0.08 1.46
C GLU A 376 -8.61 -0.96 0.35
N VAL A 377 -8.31 -0.56 -0.89
CA VAL A 377 -8.30 -1.43 -2.06
C VAL A 377 -6.86 -1.61 -2.50
N LYS A 378 -6.33 -2.83 -2.32
CA LYS A 378 -5.00 -3.23 -2.75
C LYS A 378 -5.11 -3.97 -4.08
N VAL A 379 -4.54 -3.40 -5.14
CA VAL A 379 -4.55 -3.97 -6.48
C VAL A 379 -3.15 -4.42 -6.85
N THR A 380 -2.96 -5.73 -7.00
CA THR A 380 -1.71 -6.31 -7.48
C THR A 380 -1.85 -6.58 -8.97
N ALA A 381 -1.18 -5.78 -9.81
CA ALA A 381 -1.26 -5.89 -11.26
C ALA A 381 0.10 -6.24 -11.86
N SER A 382 0.12 -7.16 -12.83
CA SER A 382 1.29 -7.49 -13.63
C SER A 382 0.98 -7.34 -15.11
N VAL A 383 1.77 -6.51 -15.80
CA VAL A 383 1.66 -6.28 -17.25
C VAL A 383 3.01 -6.60 -17.90
N ARG A 384 3.02 -7.57 -18.81
CA ARG A 384 4.19 -8.05 -19.57
C ARG A 384 5.40 -8.33 -18.65
N GLY A 385 5.14 -8.97 -17.51
CA GLY A 385 6.14 -9.34 -16.50
C GLY A 385 6.57 -8.21 -15.56
N GLN A 386 5.95 -7.02 -15.62
CA GLN A 386 6.15 -5.97 -14.61
C GLN A 386 5.01 -5.99 -13.62
N GLU A 387 5.32 -6.35 -12.39
CA GLU A 387 4.37 -6.35 -11.28
C GLU A 387 4.50 -5.08 -10.45
N ARG A 388 3.36 -4.50 -10.08
CA ARG A 388 3.25 -3.40 -9.12
C ARG A 388 1.98 -3.52 -8.31
N ILE A 389 2.02 -2.92 -7.13
CA ILE A 389 0.89 -2.85 -6.22
C ILE A 389 0.41 -1.40 -6.15
N PHE A 390 -0.86 -1.20 -6.45
CA PHE A 390 -1.55 0.08 -6.36
C PHE A 390 -2.57 0.04 -5.25
N VAL A 391 -2.50 1.00 -4.33
CA VAL A 391 -3.43 1.10 -3.21
C VAL A 391 -4.31 2.33 -3.38
N ALA A 392 -5.60 2.16 -3.14
CA ALA A 392 -6.58 3.24 -3.10
C ALA A 392 -7.38 3.18 -1.81
N VAL A 393 -7.52 4.31 -1.12
CA VAL A 393 -8.39 4.43 0.05
C VAL A 393 -9.71 5.06 -0.36
N LEU A 394 -10.80 4.35 -0.09
CA LEU A 394 -12.16 4.71 -0.45
C LEU A 394 -12.95 5.17 0.76
N ARG A 395 -13.86 6.13 0.55
CA ARG A 395 -14.88 6.54 1.52
C ARG A 395 -16.27 6.36 0.94
N ARG A 396 -17.05 5.48 1.55
CA ARG A 396 -18.46 5.24 1.25
C ARG A 396 -19.34 6.18 2.09
N LYS A 397 -19.88 7.22 1.47
CA LYS A 397 -20.85 8.14 2.11
C LYS A 397 -22.27 7.59 2.06
N SER A 398 -22.60 6.91 0.97
CA SER A 398 -23.89 6.24 0.77
C SER A 398 -23.72 5.08 -0.21
N ALA A 399 -24.78 4.29 -0.44
CA ALA A 399 -24.76 3.21 -1.41
C ALA A 399 -24.45 3.69 -2.84
N THR A 400 -24.68 4.97 -3.18
CA THR A 400 -24.45 5.52 -4.52
C THR A 400 -23.27 6.49 -4.59
N GLU A 401 -22.65 6.83 -3.45
CA GLU A 401 -21.57 7.82 -3.37
C GLU A 401 -20.37 7.21 -2.64
N ILE A 402 -19.40 6.75 -3.43
CA ILE A 402 -18.11 6.26 -2.96
C ILE A 402 -17.02 7.09 -3.61
N GLU A 403 -16.21 7.74 -2.78
CA GLU A 403 -15.14 8.64 -3.18
C GLU A 403 -13.78 7.97 -2.99
N ILE A 404 -12.84 8.27 -3.88
CA ILE A 404 -11.42 7.92 -3.67
C ILE A 404 -10.80 9.08 -2.88
N LEU A 405 -10.27 8.79 -1.69
CA LEU A 405 -9.61 9.80 -0.85
C LEU A 405 -8.20 10.09 -1.35
N TYR A 406 -7.40 9.04 -1.55
CA TYR A 406 -6.07 9.12 -2.12
C TYR A 406 -5.64 7.76 -2.69
N THR A 407 -4.58 7.77 -3.47
CA THR A 407 -3.99 6.59 -4.09
C THR A 407 -2.48 6.67 -4.05
N TYR A 408 -1.80 5.54 -3.90
CA TYR A 408 -0.35 5.47 -3.95
C TYR A 408 0.13 4.11 -4.51
N TRP A 409 1.39 4.07 -4.91
CA TRP A 409 2.07 2.83 -5.27
C TRP A 409 2.79 2.30 -4.03
N GLU A 410 2.58 1.04 -3.70
CA GLU A 410 3.38 0.37 -2.66
C GLU A 410 4.80 0.19 -3.20
N SER A 411 5.79 0.53 -2.38
CA SER A 411 7.20 0.62 -2.73
C SER A 411 7.90 -0.73 -2.83
#